data_AF-A0A5C7X274-F1
#
_entry.id   AF-A0A5C7X274-F1
#
_cell.length_a   1.000
_cell.length_b   1.000
_cell.length_c   1.000
_cell.angle_alpha   90.00
_cell.angle_beta   90.00
_cell.angle_gamma   90.00
#
_symmetry.space_group_name_H-M   'P 1'
#
loop_
_entity.id
_entity.type
_entity.pdbx_description
1 polymer ?
#
loop_
_entity_poly.entity_id
_entity_poly.type
_entity_poly.pdbx_seq_one_letter_code
_entity_poly.pdbx_strand_id
1 'polypeptide(L)'
;MTGTEHKPTFCRICEPLCGMIATVEDGKLVALRPDKDHPVSQGFACPKGIAFADLHNDPDRVTTPLRRKADGGFEPVSWDEAMTDIADRLDAIHRRHGAGAVGWYFGNPGAFSYSHQLWLVALMVGLGLKSHLFTAGSQDVNNRFVASQLLYGSAFALPVPDVLRTDLLVVIGANPIVSHGSVLTAPRIRDRMHDIVKRGGRVLVIDPRKTETAAQFEWLGIVPDGDAYLLLSLLQVMLAENLADRAAIAARADGLEWLKRLAAPFTPEATEQHTGIAPDTVRGLARDLVRTPRAAVYGRVGTSVGRNGTLTTYLLDAVNLVAGNL
;
A
#
# COMPACT_ATOMS: atom_id res chain seq x y z
N MET A 1 11.28 -0.40 45.00
CA MET A 1 9.96 -0.79 44.46
C MET A 1 10.14 -0.88 42.96
N THR A 2 10.35 -2.09 42.45
CA THR A 2 10.44 -2.37 41.02
C THR A 2 9.02 -2.42 40.50
N GLY A 3 8.60 -1.38 39.78
CA GLY A 3 7.21 -1.19 39.37
C GLY A 3 6.96 -1.81 38.00
N THR A 4 6.05 -2.78 37.93
CA THR A 4 5.48 -3.22 36.65
C THR A 4 4.43 -2.21 36.21
N GLU A 5 4.60 -1.66 35.01
CA GLU A 5 3.69 -0.69 34.40
C GLU A 5 3.07 -1.27 33.13
N HIS A 6 1.77 -1.05 32.94
CA HIS A 6 1.07 -1.38 31.70
C HIS A 6 0.71 -0.10 30.96
N LYS A 7 1.29 0.09 29.76
CA LYS A 7 1.14 1.31 28.98
C LYS A 7 0.43 1.04 27.65
N PRO A 8 -0.64 1.78 27.32
CA PRO A 8 -1.20 1.79 25.98
C PRO A 8 -0.15 2.24 24.96
N THR A 9 -0.10 1.55 23.83
CA THR A 9 0.76 1.84 22.69
C THR A 9 0.13 1.27 21.42
N PHE A 10 0.85 1.34 20.30
CA PHE A 10 0.40 0.77 19.04
C PHE A 10 1.56 0.13 18.27
N CYS A 11 1.21 -0.83 17.42
CA CYS A 11 2.14 -1.53 16.55
C CYS A 11 2.63 -0.61 15.42
N ARG A 12 3.96 -0.49 15.26
CA ARG A 12 4.65 0.37 14.27
C ARG A 12 5.29 -0.40 13.12
N ILE A 13 4.70 -1.55 12.78
CA ILE A 13 5.22 -2.44 11.72
C ILE A 13 4.52 -2.22 10.39
N CYS A 14 3.19 -2.03 10.41
CA CYS A 14 2.38 -1.86 9.21
C CYS A 14 1.28 -0.82 9.45
N GLU A 15 0.70 -0.34 8.36
CA GLU A 15 -0.26 0.78 8.31
C GLU A 15 -1.51 0.65 9.20
N PRO A 16 -2.02 -0.56 9.56
CA PRO A 16 -3.17 -0.68 10.46
C PRO A 16 -3.02 -0.14 11.89
N LEU A 17 -1.79 0.12 12.37
CA LEU A 17 -1.53 0.70 13.70
C LEU A 17 -2.29 0.00 14.85
N CYS A 18 -2.25 -1.34 14.88
CA CYS A 18 -3.01 -2.12 15.86
C CYS A 18 -2.70 -1.70 17.30
N GLY A 19 -3.72 -1.64 18.15
CA GLY A 19 -3.61 -1.24 19.54
C GLY A 19 -2.96 -2.32 20.40
N MET A 20 -2.04 -1.90 21.26
CA MET A 20 -1.22 -2.79 22.07
C MET A 20 -1.11 -2.27 23.51
N ILE A 21 -0.92 -3.17 24.46
CA ILE A 21 -0.48 -2.83 25.82
C ILE A 21 0.95 -3.33 25.98
N ALA A 22 1.87 -2.41 26.28
CA ALA A 22 3.24 -2.68 26.67
C ALA A 22 3.31 -2.95 28.17
N THR A 23 3.92 -4.08 28.55
CA THR A 23 4.31 -4.35 29.93
C THR A 23 5.76 -3.93 30.10
N VAL A 24 6.00 -3.00 31.00
CA VAL A 24 7.32 -2.42 31.28
C VAL A 24 7.68 -2.73 32.72
N GLU A 25 8.83 -3.36 32.91
CA GLU A 25 9.38 -3.69 34.23
C GLU A 25 10.73 -3.00 34.35
N ASP A 26 10.89 -2.17 35.38
CA ASP A 26 12.13 -1.43 35.65
C ASP A 26 12.66 -0.67 34.42
N GLY A 27 11.74 -0.04 33.68
CA GLY A 27 12.04 0.72 32.47
C GLY A 27 12.29 -0.12 31.21
N LYS A 28 12.26 -1.45 31.30
CA LYS A 28 12.46 -2.36 30.17
C LYS A 28 11.12 -2.91 29.65
N LEU A 29 10.93 -2.88 28.33
CA LEU A 29 9.80 -3.55 27.68
C LEU A 29 9.97 -5.07 27.81
N VAL A 30 9.07 -5.75 28.50
CA VAL A 30 9.15 -7.22 28.67
C VAL A 30 8.11 -7.98 27.84
N ALA A 31 6.97 -7.36 27.54
CA ALA A 31 5.92 -8.01 26.74
C ALA A 31 5.03 -7.01 26.01
N LEU A 32 4.47 -7.46 24.88
CA LEU A 32 3.42 -6.77 24.14
C LEU A 32 2.21 -7.69 24.00
N ARG A 33 1.03 -7.19 24.35
CA ARG A 33 -0.24 -7.89 24.15
C ARG A 33 -1.26 -7.01 23.43
N PRO A 34 -2.26 -7.58 22.75
CA PRO A 34 -3.31 -6.79 22.12
C PRO A 34 -4.08 -5.96 23.15
N ASP A 35 -4.45 -4.74 22.76
CA ASP A 35 -5.38 -3.92 23.51
C ASP A 35 -6.83 -4.23 23.08
N LYS A 36 -7.60 -4.81 24.00
CA LYS A 36 -9.00 -5.20 23.76
C LYS A 36 -9.92 -3.98 23.63
N ASP A 37 -9.56 -2.86 24.24
CA ASP A 37 -10.38 -1.65 24.28
C ASP A 37 -10.06 -0.71 23.10
N HIS A 38 -9.03 -1.03 22.30
CA HIS A 38 -8.66 -0.21 21.16
C HIS A 38 -9.76 -0.21 20.09
N PRO A 39 -10.27 0.96 19.66
CA PRO A 39 -11.51 1.07 18.87
C PRO A 39 -11.44 0.39 17.49
N VAL A 40 -10.28 0.46 16.83
CA VAL A 40 -10.10 -0.08 15.46
C VAL A 40 -9.73 -1.56 15.46
N SER A 41 -8.73 -1.95 16.26
CA SER A 41 -8.19 -3.31 16.29
C SER A 41 -8.95 -4.26 17.22
N GLN A 42 -9.65 -3.76 18.24
CA GLN A 42 -10.56 -4.54 19.10
C GLN A 42 -9.94 -5.84 19.64
N GLY A 43 -8.70 -5.75 20.14
CA GLY A 43 -7.95 -6.90 20.64
C GLY A 43 -7.28 -7.77 19.58
N PHE A 44 -7.29 -7.38 18.31
CA PHE A 44 -6.50 -8.03 17.27
C PHE A 44 -5.06 -7.52 17.27
N ALA A 45 -4.10 -8.45 17.29
CA ALA A 45 -2.73 -8.20 16.85
C ALA A 45 -2.17 -9.44 16.17
N CYS A 46 -1.40 -9.25 15.10
CA CYS A 46 -0.75 -10.34 14.38
C CYS A 46 0.59 -10.74 15.04
N PRO A 47 1.18 -11.89 14.67
CA PRO A 47 2.45 -12.36 15.25
C PRO A 47 3.58 -11.34 15.19
N LYS A 48 3.64 -10.52 14.13
CA LYS A 48 4.64 -9.46 13.97
C LYS A 48 4.61 -8.46 15.13
N GLY A 49 3.41 -8.03 15.53
CA GLY A 49 3.24 -7.04 16.60
C GLY A 49 3.53 -7.62 17.98
N ILE A 50 3.14 -8.87 18.22
CA ILE A 50 3.40 -9.57 19.48
C ILE A 50 4.90 -9.78 19.71
N ALA A 51 5.60 -10.27 18.68
CA ALA A 51 7.03 -10.58 18.75
C ALA A 51 7.94 -9.33 18.73
N PHE A 52 7.38 -8.11 18.63
CA PHE A 52 8.21 -6.90 18.50
C PHE A 52 9.00 -6.57 19.78
N ALA A 53 8.59 -7.11 20.93
CA ALA A 53 9.36 -7.00 22.17
C ALA A 53 10.73 -7.72 22.03
N ASP A 54 10.78 -8.83 21.32
CA ASP A 54 12.02 -9.59 21.09
C ASP A 54 12.98 -8.77 20.24
N LEU A 55 12.50 -8.18 19.14
CA LEU A 55 13.30 -7.30 18.28
C LEU A 55 13.77 -6.03 19.01
N HIS A 56 12.96 -5.49 19.91
CA HIS A 56 13.35 -4.32 20.70
C HIS A 56 14.51 -4.62 21.65
N ASN A 57 14.49 -5.82 22.25
CA ASN A 57 15.47 -6.28 23.24
C ASN A 57 16.58 -7.14 22.64
N ASP A 58 16.62 -7.27 21.30
CA ASP A 58 17.62 -8.07 20.61
C ASP A 58 19.04 -7.60 20.97
N PRO A 59 19.94 -8.50 21.39
CA PRO A 59 21.30 -8.14 21.77
C PRO A 59 22.12 -7.56 20.60
N ASP A 60 21.76 -7.87 19.36
CA ASP A 60 22.43 -7.37 18.14
C ASP A 60 21.87 -6.02 17.68
N ARG A 61 20.88 -5.47 18.38
CA ARG A 61 20.31 -4.16 18.05
C ARG A 61 21.37 -3.07 18.18
N VAL A 62 21.61 -2.35 17.08
CA VAL A 62 22.53 -1.21 17.06
C VAL A 62 21.98 -0.06 17.90
N THR A 63 22.65 0.24 19.01
CA THR A 63 22.29 1.30 19.97
C THR A 63 23.31 2.44 20.06
N THR A 64 24.45 2.29 19.38
CA THR A 64 25.57 3.25 19.32
C THR A 64 25.97 3.47 17.85
N PRO A 65 26.40 4.69 17.47
CA PRO A 65 26.95 4.94 16.15
C PRO A 65 28.18 4.06 15.86
N LEU A 66 28.25 3.55 14.63
CA LEU A 66 29.35 2.70 14.17
C LEU A 66 30.05 3.32 12.98
N ARG A 67 31.38 3.46 13.04
CA ARG A 67 32.21 3.91 11.92
C ARG A 67 32.83 2.72 11.20
N ARG A 68 32.80 2.73 9.86
CA ARG A 68 33.42 1.68 9.05
C ARG A 68 34.95 1.86 9.02
N LYS A 69 35.67 0.78 9.31
CA LYS A 69 37.14 0.70 9.26
C LYS A 69 37.64 0.37 7.84
N ALA A 70 38.93 0.57 7.61
CA ALA A 70 39.58 0.26 6.33
C ALA A 70 39.56 -1.25 6.00
N ASP A 71 39.60 -2.11 7.02
CA ASP A 71 39.48 -3.57 6.89
C ASP A 71 38.06 -4.06 6.58
N GLY A 72 37.08 -3.15 6.53
CA GLY A 72 35.68 -3.44 6.28
C GLY A 72 34.83 -3.74 7.50
N GLY A 73 35.44 -3.83 8.69
CA GLY A 73 34.73 -3.94 9.97
C GLY A 73 34.13 -2.62 10.44
N PHE A 74 33.52 -2.64 11.62
CA PHE A 74 32.95 -1.47 12.27
C PHE A 74 33.53 -1.27 13.68
N GLU A 75 33.60 -0.03 14.11
CA GLU A 75 33.98 0.36 15.48
C GLU A 75 32.97 1.34 16.06
N PRO A 76 32.66 1.28 17.37
CA PRO A 76 31.79 2.25 18.01
C PRO A 76 32.46 3.63 18.10
N VAL A 77 31.68 4.69 17.89
CA VAL A 77 32.10 6.08 18.05
C VAL A 77 31.03 6.86 18.81
N SER A 78 31.39 8.02 19.37
CA SER A 78 30.42 8.91 20.01
C SER A 78 29.46 9.53 18.99
N TRP A 79 28.32 10.02 19.46
CA TRP A 79 27.38 10.76 18.61
C TRP A 79 28.00 12.04 18.05
N ASP A 80 28.77 12.78 18.84
CA ASP A 80 29.43 14.01 18.40
C ASP A 80 30.44 13.72 17.27
N GLU A 81 31.28 12.71 17.44
CA GLU A 81 32.24 12.30 16.40
C GLU A 81 31.54 11.85 15.11
N ALA A 82 30.48 11.03 15.23
CA ALA A 82 29.74 10.56 14.07
C ALA A 82 29.07 11.72 13.32
N MET A 83 28.42 12.64 14.05
CA MET A 83 27.70 13.76 13.44
C MET A 83 28.67 14.77 12.81
N THR A 84 29.81 15.06 13.44
CA THR A 84 30.84 15.92 12.86
C THR A 84 31.42 15.32 11.58
N ASP A 85 31.81 14.03 11.58
CA ASP A 85 32.36 13.38 10.37
C ASP A 85 31.33 13.35 9.22
N ILE A 86 30.06 13.06 9.51
CA ILE A 86 28.98 13.09 8.52
C ILE A 86 28.79 14.50 7.96
N ALA A 87 28.76 15.53 8.82
CA ALA A 87 28.56 16.91 8.42
C ALA A 87 29.71 17.42 7.55
N ASP A 88 30.97 17.19 7.95
CA ASP A 88 32.16 17.62 7.21
C ASP A 88 32.22 16.99 5.82
N ARG A 89 31.92 15.69 5.71
CA ARG A 89 31.87 14.98 4.43
C ARG A 89 30.75 15.48 3.54
N LEU A 90 29.55 15.66 4.11
CA LEU A 90 28.39 16.13 3.37
C LEU A 90 28.60 17.56 2.86
N ASP A 91 29.18 18.45 3.67
CA ASP A 91 29.53 19.81 3.29
C ASP A 91 30.59 19.83 2.17
N ALA A 92 31.65 19.01 2.28
CA ALA A 92 32.65 18.90 1.22
C ALA A 92 32.05 18.41 -0.12
N ILE A 93 31.17 17.40 -0.09
CA ILE A 93 30.46 16.91 -1.28
C ILE A 93 29.56 18.00 -1.85
N HIS A 94 28.78 18.66 -0.98
CA HIS A 94 27.85 19.71 -1.38
C HIS A 94 28.58 20.91 -2.00
N ARG A 95 29.68 21.39 -1.41
CA ARG A 95 30.48 22.50 -1.96
C ARG A 95 31.10 22.16 -3.31
N ARG A 96 31.55 20.91 -3.51
CA ARG A 96 32.23 20.49 -4.73
C ARG A 96 31.27 20.16 -5.87
N HIS A 97 30.12 19.56 -5.57
CA HIS A 97 29.24 18.96 -6.57
C HIS A 97 27.79 19.48 -6.53
N GLY A 98 27.44 20.27 -5.52
CA GLY A 98 26.10 20.78 -5.29
C GLY A 98 25.12 19.72 -4.77
N ALA A 99 23.86 20.13 -4.60
CA ALA A 99 22.80 19.31 -4.02
C ALA A 99 22.50 18.01 -4.79
N GLY A 100 22.70 18.01 -6.11
CA GLY A 100 22.45 16.84 -6.97
C GLY A 100 23.38 15.65 -6.72
N ALA A 101 24.48 15.85 -5.97
CA ALA A 101 25.33 14.76 -5.53
C ALA A 101 24.84 14.06 -4.25
N VAL A 102 23.74 14.55 -3.65
CA VAL A 102 23.20 14.02 -2.40
C VAL A 102 21.91 13.25 -2.68
N GLY A 103 21.90 11.99 -2.24
CA GLY A 103 20.72 11.14 -2.23
C GLY A 103 20.38 10.68 -0.81
N TRP A 104 19.11 10.71 -0.47
CA TRP A 104 18.58 10.16 0.78
C TRP A 104 17.64 9.00 0.47
N TYR A 105 17.81 7.88 1.18
CA TYR A 105 16.86 6.78 1.14
C TYR A 105 16.14 6.67 2.49
N PHE A 106 14.83 6.85 2.45
CA PHE A 106 13.93 6.74 3.58
C PHE A 106 13.33 5.33 3.66
N GLY A 107 13.87 4.52 4.57
CA GLY A 107 13.39 3.16 4.84
C GLY A 107 12.24 3.09 5.85
N ASN A 108 11.57 1.94 5.89
CA ASN A 108 10.63 1.61 6.96
C ASN A 108 11.40 1.20 8.24
N PRO A 109 10.94 1.58 9.45
CA PRO A 109 9.63 2.14 9.82
C PRO A 109 9.60 3.68 9.94
N GLY A 110 10.42 4.42 9.18
CA GLY A 110 10.48 5.88 9.29
C GLY A 110 9.13 6.60 9.14
N ALA A 111 8.17 6.00 8.44
CA ALA A 111 6.79 6.51 8.28
C ALA A 111 6.02 6.61 9.61
N PHE A 112 6.44 5.89 10.64
CA PHE A 112 5.85 5.93 11.98
C PHE A 112 6.52 6.96 12.92
N SER A 113 7.42 7.79 12.38
CA SER A 113 8.08 8.87 13.11
C SER A 113 7.70 10.22 12.51
N TYR A 114 6.86 10.98 13.23
CA TYR A 114 6.44 12.31 12.80
C TYR A 114 7.64 13.26 12.66
N SER A 115 8.62 13.16 13.57
CA SER A 115 9.79 14.03 13.59
C SER A 115 10.73 13.73 12.43
N HIS A 116 10.90 12.45 12.07
CA HIS A 116 11.78 12.07 10.97
C HIS A 116 11.37 12.74 9.65
N GLN A 117 10.08 12.68 9.31
CA GLN A 117 9.58 13.30 8.07
C GLN A 117 9.79 14.82 8.07
N LEU A 118 9.46 15.50 9.18
CA LEU A 118 9.63 16.95 9.29
C LEU A 118 11.09 17.38 9.13
N TRP A 119 12.01 16.70 9.83
CA TRP A 119 13.44 17.03 9.77
C TRP A 119 14.05 16.68 8.42
N LEU A 120 13.65 15.56 7.82
CA LEU A 120 14.15 15.17 6.49
C LEU A 120 13.74 16.18 5.43
N VAL A 121 12.47 16.61 5.41
CA VAL A 121 12.01 17.63 4.46
C VAL A 121 12.81 18.92 4.64
N ALA A 122 12.98 19.39 5.87
CA ALA A 122 13.78 20.59 6.16
C ALA A 122 15.23 20.45 5.69
N LEU A 123 15.86 19.29 5.95
CA LEU A 123 17.24 19.01 5.54
C LEU A 123 17.38 19.00 4.01
N MET A 124 16.49 18.29 3.30
CA MET A 124 16.56 18.18 1.84
C MET A 124 16.29 19.51 1.14
N VAL A 125 15.35 20.32 1.67
CA VAL A 125 15.13 21.69 1.20
C VAL A 125 16.36 22.56 1.46
N GLY A 126 16.96 22.45 2.64
CA GLY A 126 18.17 23.21 3.01
C GLY A 126 19.40 22.84 2.18
N LEU A 127 19.57 21.55 1.84
CA LEU A 127 20.59 21.08 0.90
C LEU A 127 20.33 21.54 -0.53
N GLY A 128 19.08 21.87 -0.87
CA GLY A 128 18.66 22.36 -2.17
C GLY A 128 17.83 21.34 -2.96
N LEU A 129 16.90 21.86 -3.75
CA LEU A 129 15.86 21.09 -4.46
C LEU A 129 16.36 20.11 -5.54
N LYS A 130 17.67 20.12 -5.86
CA LYS A 130 18.28 19.13 -6.76
C LYS A 130 18.68 17.84 -6.06
N SER A 131 18.60 17.78 -4.73
CA SER A 131 18.84 16.56 -3.96
C SER A 131 17.81 15.47 -4.29
N HIS A 132 18.23 14.22 -4.15
CA HIS A 132 17.41 13.07 -4.52
C HIS A 132 16.80 12.44 -3.28
N LEU A 133 15.47 12.30 -3.27
CA LEU A 133 14.76 11.60 -2.21
C LEU A 133 14.17 10.30 -2.76
N PHE A 134 14.56 9.20 -2.14
CA PHE A 134 14.06 7.86 -2.41
C PHE A 134 13.39 7.31 -1.15
N THR A 135 12.43 6.42 -1.34
CA THR A 135 11.71 5.75 -0.24
C THR A 135 11.53 4.27 -0.57
N ALA A 136 11.00 3.48 0.36
CA ALA A 136 10.46 2.16 0.00
C ALA A 136 9.47 2.25 -1.19
N GLY A 137 8.67 3.33 -1.20
CA GLY A 137 7.83 3.86 -2.29
C GLY A 137 8.43 3.71 -3.69
N SER A 138 9.72 4.07 -3.81
CA SER A 138 10.44 4.09 -5.09
C SER A 138 10.60 2.72 -5.72
N GLN A 139 10.50 1.64 -4.93
CA GLN A 139 10.60 0.26 -5.41
C GLN A 139 9.23 -0.45 -5.42
N ASP A 140 8.24 0.04 -4.67
CA ASP A 140 6.97 -0.66 -4.46
C ASP A 140 5.76 0.02 -5.13
N VAL A 141 5.37 1.24 -4.74
CA VAL A 141 4.02 1.81 -4.97
C VAL A 141 3.98 3.26 -5.43
N ASN A 142 5.12 3.88 -5.79
CA ASN A 142 5.13 5.28 -6.24
C ASN A 142 4.23 5.55 -7.45
N ASN A 143 4.02 4.53 -8.29
CA ASN A 143 3.08 4.54 -9.40
C ASN A 143 1.63 4.91 -8.96
N ARG A 144 1.22 4.57 -7.74
CA ARG A 144 -0.10 4.94 -7.18
C ARG A 144 -0.23 6.45 -6.99
N PHE A 145 0.81 7.09 -6.47
CA PHE A 145 0.79 8.54 -6.26
C PHE A 145 0.79 9.29 -7.60
N VAL A 146 1.53 8.78 -8.61
CA VAL A 146 1.48 9.34 -9.98
C VAL A 146 0.09 9.17 -10.59
N ALA A 147 -0.53 7.99 -10.50
CA ALA A 147 -1.88 7.77 -11.00
C ALA A 147 -2.91 8.70 -10.32
N SER A 148 -2.79 8.90 -9.01
CA SER A 148 -3.67 9.79 -8.24
C SER A 148 -3.48 11.26 -8.64
N GLN A 149 -2.24 11.69 -8.91
CA GLN A 149 -1.98 13.03 -9.44
C GLN A 149 -2.63 13.24 -10.81
N LEU A 150 -2.62 12.22 -11.68
CA LEU A 150 -3.23 12.27 -13.01
C LEU A 150 -4.76 12.25 -12.97
N LEU A 151 -5.36 11.50 -12.04
CA LEU A 151 -6.83 11.36 -11.93
C LEU A 151 -7.49 12.48 -11.12
N TYR A 152 -6.85 12.90 -10.04
CA TYR A 152 -7.47 13.73 -9.01
C TYR A 152 -6.76 15.08 -8.82
N GLY A 153 -5.68 15.33 -9.56
CA GLY A 153 -4.85 16.53 -9.37
C GLY A 153 -4.06 16.55 -8.05
N SER A 154 -4.10 15.45 -7.28
CA SER A 154 -3.41 15.30 -6.00
C SER A 154 -2.83 13.92 -5.85
N ALA A 155 -1.51 13.86 -5.67
CA ALA A 155 -0.78 12.62 -5.44
C ALA A 155 -1.30 11.83 -4.23
N PHE A 156 -1.86 12.49 -3.21
CA PHE A 156 -2.31 11.87 -1.96
C PHE A 156 -3.83 11.63 -1.89
N ALA A 157 -4.58 11.92 -2.96
CA ALA A 157 -5.98 11.55 -3.05
C ALA A 157 -6.10 10.05 -3.37
N LEU A 158 -6.18 9.22 -2.34
CA LEU A 158 -6.21 7.76 -2.45
C LEU A 158 -7.61 7.23 -2.08
N PRO A 159 -8.44 6.83 -3.07
CA PRO A 159 -9.65 6.07 -2.78
C PRO A 159 -9.35 4.81 -1.97
N VAL A 160 -10.15 4.57 -0.93
CA VAL A 160 -10.05 3.40 -0.05
C VAL A 160 -11.41 2.71 0.02
N PRO A 161 -11.50 1.41 -0.35
CA PRO A 161 -12.72 0.64 -0.19
C PRO A 161 -13.24 0.62 1.25
N ASP A 162 -14.52 0.93 1.43
CA ASP A 162 -15.21 0.72 2.69
C ASP A 162 -15.66 -0.74 2.83
N VAL A 163 -14.71 -1.59 3.22
CA VAL A 163 -14.92 -3.03 3.41
C VAL A 163 -16.05 -3.39 4.39
N LEU A 164 -16.47 -2.47 5.25
CA LEU A 164 -17.60 -2.70 6.17
C LEU A 164 -18.94 -2.64 5.46
N ARG A 165 -19.02 -1.89 4.35
CA ARG A 165 -20.25 -1.68 3.58
C ARG A 165 -20.23 -2.30 2.18
N THR A 166 -19.08 -2.76 1.68
CA THR A 166 -18.95 -3.42 0.37
C THR A 166 -19.71 -4.75 0.27
N ASP A 167 -20.39 -5.00 -0.84
CA ASP A 167 -21.04 -6.27 -1.18
C ASP A 167 -20.26 -7.09 -2.21
N LEU A 168 -19.44 -6.44 -3.04
CA LEU A 168 -18.52 -7.12 -3.96
C LEU A 168 -17.13 -6.49 -3.85
N LEU A 169 -16.18 -7.22 -3.28
CA LEU A 169 -14.79 -6.79 -3.21
C LEU A 169 -13.94 -7.60 -4.19
N VAL A 170 -13.45 -6.94 -5.24
CA VAL A 170 -12.48 -7.52 -6.17
C VAL A 170 -11.08 -7.08 -5.76
N VAL A 171 -10.23 -8.05 -5.42
CA VAL A 171 -8.85 -7.84 -4.96
C VAL A 171 -7.90 -8.29 -6.06
N ILE A 172 -7.10 -7.38 -6.63
CA ILE A 172 -6.16 -7.67 -7.72
C ILE A 172 -4.72 -7.50 -7.23
N GLY A 173 -3.88 -8.53 -7.40
CA GLY A 173 -2.45 -8.46 -7.08
C GLY A 173 -2.16 -8.04 -5.63
N ALA A 174 -2.98 -8.51 -4.68
CA ALA A 174 -2.84 -8.21 -3.26
C ALA A 174 -3.20 -9.42 -2.39
N ASN A 175 -2.52 -9.55 -1.25
CA ASN A 175 -2.73 -10.64 -0.28
C ASN A 175 -3.05 -10.11 1.13
N PRO A 176 -4.21 -9.46 1.34
CA PRO A 176 -4.52 -8.74 2.59
C PRO A 176 -4.53 -9.61 3.85
N ILE A 177 -4.79 -10.91 3.75
CA ILE A 177 -4.73 -11.79 4.94
C ILE A 177 -3.32 -11.84 5.53
N VAL A 178 -2.28 -11.76 4.70
CA VAL A 178 -0.88 -11.76 5.13
C VAL A 178 -0.36 -10.35 5.34
N SER A 179 -0.61 -9.46 4.38
CA SER A 179 -0.06 -8.09 4.36
C SER A 179 -0.87 -7.08 5.17
N HIS A 180 -2.04 -7.47 5.67
CA HIS A 180 -2.96 -6.63 6.45
C HIS A 180 -3.55 -5.43 5.69
N GLY A 181 -3.72 -5.57 4.37
CA GLY A 181 -4.46 -4.62 3.54
C GLY A 181 -3.80 -3.24 3.47
N SER A 182 -2.74 -3.11 2.68
CA SER A 182 -2.04 -1.84 2.53
C SER A 182 -3.00 -0.73 2.03
N VAL A 183 -2.88 0.47 2.58
CA VAL A 183 -3.74 1.66 2.42
C VAL A 183 -5.16 1.48 2.98
N LEU A 184 -5.71 0.26 2.99
CA LEU A 184 -7.02 -0.03 3.63
C LEU A 184 -7.02 0.28 5.14
N THR A 185 -5.86 0.22 5.79
CA THR A 185 -5.69 0.55 7.22
C THR A 185 -6.69 -0.21 8.08
N ALA A 186 -6.81 -1.52 7.84
CA ALA A 186 -7.81 -2.38 8.45
C ALA A 186 -7.14 -3.50 9.28
N PRO A 187 -6.96 -3.32 10.61
CA PRO A 187 -6.33 -4.32 11.49
C PRO A 187 -6.91 -5.72 11.34
N ARG A 188 -8.23 -5.81 11.20
CA ARG A 188 -8.99 -7.06 11.14
C ARG A 188 -9.41 -7.41 9.71
N ILE A 189 -8.59 -7.08 8.70
CA ILE A 189 -9.00 -7.21 7.29
C ILE A 189 -9.51 -8.61 6.94
N ARG A 190 -8.90 -9.67 7.50
CA ARG A 190 -9.39 -11.04 7.34
C ARG A 190 -10.84 -11.18 7.80
N ASP A 191 -11.16 -10.73 9.00
CA ASP A 191 -12.52 -10.79 9.54
C ASP A 191 -13.47 -9.95 8.69
N ARG A 192 -13.05 -8.72 8.31
CA ARG A 192 -13.87 -7.82 7.49
C ARG A 192 -14.20 -8.42 6.13
N MET A 193 -13.27 -9.11 5.50
CA MET A 193 -13.51 -9.81 4.23
C MET A 193 -14.46 -11.01 4.39
N HIS A 194 -14.35 -11.76 5.47
CA HIS A 194 -15.34 -12.83 5.76
C HIS A 194 -16.72 -12.25 6.09
N ASP A 195 -16.79 -11.09 6.75
CA ASP A 195 -18.06 -10.42 7.05
C ASP A 195 -18.78 -9.96 5.77
N ILE A 196 -18.07 -9.70 4.66
CA ILE A 196 -18.67 -9.48 3.33
C ILE A 196 -19.43 -10.73 2.88
N VAL A 197 -18.79 -11.90 2.97
CA VAL A 197 -19.40 -13.17 2.57
C VAL A 197 -20.57 -13.55 3.49
N LYS A 198 -20.42 -13.37 4.81
CA LYS A 198 -21.47 -13.68 5.80
C LYS A 198 -22.76 -12.88 5.57
N ARG A 199 -22.68 -11.65 5.05
CA ARG A 199 -23.85 -10.82 4.74
C ARG A 199 -24.41 -11.06 3.33
N GLY A 200 -23.95 -12.10 2.63
CA GLY A 200 -24.40 -12.46 1.29
C GLY A 200 -23.64 -11.76 0.15
N GLY A 201 -22.58 -11.02 0.47
CA GLY A 201 -21.67 -10.45 -0.52
C GLY A 201 -20.62 -11.44 -1.04
N ARG A 202 -19.74 -10.95 -1.92
CA ARG A 202 -18.70 -11.73 -2.58
C ARG A 202 -17.34 -11.06 -2.43
N VAL A 203 -16.31 -11.90 -2.35
CA VAL A 203 -14.92 -11.48 -2.40
C VAL A 203 -14.26 -12.30 -3.49
N LEU A 204 -13.74 -11.61 -4.51
CA LEU A 204 -13.04 -12.22 -5.64
C LEU A 204 -11.57 -11.80 -5.59
N VAL A 205 -10.67 -12.76 -5.58
CA VAL A 205 -9.21 -12.52 -5.63
C VAL A 205 -8.69 -12.88 -7.01
N ILE A 206 -8.14 -11.88 -7.70
CA ILE A 206 -7.50 -12.01 -9.00
C ILE A 206 -5.99 -11.96 -8.80
N ASP A 207 -5.35 -13.11 -8.96
CA ASP A 207 -3.92 -13.28 -8.69
C ASP A 207 -3.39 -14.48 -9.49
N PRO A 208 -2.19 -14.42 -10.09
CA PRO A 208 -1.59 -15.58 -10.76
C PRO A 208 -1.40 -16.78 -9.84
N ARG A 209 -1.30 -16.55 -8.53
CA ARG A 209 -1.20 -17.60 -7.51
C ARG A 209 -2.49 -17.68 -6.71
N LYS A 210 -2.87 -18.91 -6.32
CA LYS A 210 -3.87 -19.11 -5.27
C LYS A 210 -3.24 -18.80 -3.90
N THR A 211 -3.11 -17.53 -3.57
CA THR A 211 -2.56 -17.00 -2.31
C THR A 211 -3.38 -17.38 -1.08
N GLU A 212 -2.88 -17.08 0.11
CA GLU A 212 -3.55 -17.29 1.39
C GLU A 212 -4.91 -16.56 1.47
N THR A 213 -5.00 -15.39 0.81
CA THR A 213 -6.27 -14.68 0.62
C THR A 213 -7.15 -15.44 -0.37
N ALA A 214 -6.65 -15.79 -1.56
CA ALA A 214 -7.41 -16.51 -2.59
C ALA A 214 -7.87 -17.92 -2.14
N ALA A 215 -7.17 -18.54 -1.19
CA ALA A 215 -7.55 -19.84 -0.62
C ALA A 215 -8.83 -19.77 0.24
N GLN A 216 -9.21 -18.57 0.71
CA GLN A 216 -10.37 -18.35 1.58
C GLN A 216 -11.58 -17.76 0.85
N PHE A 217 -11.43 -17.38 -0.43
CA PHE A 217 -12.46 -16.67 -1.21
C PHE A 217 -12.52 -17.17 -2.66
N GLU A 218 -13.36 -16.54 -3.50
CA GLU A 218 -13.35 -16.83 -4.94
C GLU A 218 -11.98 -16.45 -5.52
N TRP A 219 -11.43 -17.31 -6.39
CA TRP A 219 -10.14 -17.09 -7.02
C TRP A 219 -10.27 -17.14 -8.54
N LEU A 220 -9.73 -16.12 -9.20
CA LEU A 220 -9.56 -16.08 -10.64
C LEU A 220 -8.07 -15.93 -10.96
N GLY A 221 -7.51 -16.95 -11.60
CA GLY A 221 -6.13 -16.90 -12.08
C GLY A 221 -5.99 -15.90 -13.23
N ILE A 222 -4.93 -15.11 -13.20
CA ILE A 222 -4.55 -14.21 -14.30
C ILE A 222 -3.11 -14.51 -14.72
N VAL A 223 -2.81 -14.36 -16.01
CA VAL A 223 -1.43 -14.38 -16.50
C VAL A 223 -0.67 -13.18 -15.91
N PRO A 224 0.55 -13.37 -15.35
CA PRO A 224 1.33 -12.27 -14.79
C PRO A 224 1.46 -11.08 -15.75
N ASP A 225 1.30 -9.86 -15.24
CA ASP A 225 1.36 -8.59 -15.99
C ASP A 225 0.17 -8.39 -16.97
N GLY A 226 -0.86 -9.24 -16.90
CA GLY A 226 -2.12 -9.14 -17.67
C GLY A 226 -3.14 -8.14 -17.10
N ASP A 227 -2.86 -7.52 -15.95
CA ASP A 227 -3.80 -6.70 -15.18
C ASP A 227 -4.37 -5.53 -16.00
N ALA A 228 -3.53 -4.79 -16.73
CA ALA A 228 -3.96 -3.67 -17.55
C ALA A 228 -4.92 -4.10 -18.67
N TYR A 229 -4.68 -5.27 -19.27
CA TYR A 229 -5.57 -5.84 -20.30
C TYR A 229 -6.92 -6.21 -19.73
N LEU A 230 -6.95 -6.85 -18.55
CA LEU A 230 -8.19 -7.17 -17.86
C LEU A 230 -8.99 -5.91 -17.55
N LEU A 231 -8.36 -4.89 -16.96
CA LEU A 231 -9.05 -3.65 -16.58
C LEU A 231 -9.57 -2.88 -17.80
N LEU A 232 -8.79 -2.80 -18.89
CA LEU A 232 -9.27 -2.24 -20.15
C LEU A 232 -10.43 -3.02 -20.74
N SER A 233 -10.43 -4.36 -20.62
CA SER A 233 -11.52 -5.19 -21.10
C SER A 233 -12.79 -5.04 -20.27
N LEU A 234 -12.68 -4.90 -18.95
CA LEU A 234 -13.82 -4.55 -18.08
C LEU A 234 -14.43 -3.20 -18.49
N LEU A 235 -13.59 -2.17 -18.69
CA LEU A 235 -14.05 -0.86 -19.19
C LEU A 235 -14.70 -0.96 -20.56
N GLN A 236 -14.11 -1.76 -21.46
CA GLN A 236 -14.65 -1.99 -22.80
C GLN A 236 -16.08 -2.53 -22.72
N VAL A 237 -16.32 -3.58 -21.92
CA VAL A 237 -17.65 -4.17 -21.76
C VAL A 237 -18.63 -3.17 -21.15
N MET A 238 -18.25 -2.51 -20.05
CA MET A 238 -19.10 -1.53 -19.37
C MET A 238 -19.56 -0.39 -20.31
N LEU A 239 -18.65 0.10 -21.15
CA LEU A 239 -18.90 1.23 -22.05
C LEU A 239 -19.57 0.82 -23.37
N ALA A 240 -19.29 -0.39 -23.89
CA ALA A 240 -19.90 -0.93 -25.11
C ALA A 240 -21.36 -1.36 -24.86
N GLU A 241 -21.64 -1.97 -23.71
CA GLU A 241 -23.00 -2.36 -23.29
C GLU A 241 -23.81 -1.20 -22.68
N ASN A 242 -23.21 0.00 -22.58
CA ASN A 242 -23.81 1.20 -21.95
C ASN A 242 -24.34 0.94 -20.53
N LEU A 243 -23.57 0.21 -19.71
CA LEU A 243 -23.93 -0.11 -18.33
C LEU A 243 -23.71 1.08 -17.37
N ALA A 244 -22.77 1.96 -17.70
CA ALA A 244 -22.35 3.06 -16.85
C ALA A 244 -23.39 4.21 -16.76
N ASP A 245 -23.54 4.79 -15.56
CA ASP A 245 -24.32 6.02 -15.38
C ASP A 245 -23.53 7.23 -15.89
N ARG A 246 -23.79 7.58 -17.16
CA ARG A 246 -23.11 8.69 -17.85
C ARG A 246 -23.35 10.04 -17.18
N ALA A 247 -24.53 10.26 -16.58
CA ALA A 247 -24.85 11.53 -15.94
C ALA A 247 -24.09 11.69 -14.62
N ALA A 248 -24.04 10.63 -13.81
CA ALA A 248 -23.25 10.61 -12.57
C ALA A 248 -21.75 10.81 -12.85
N ILE A 249 -21.21 10.17 -13.88
CA ILE A 249 -19.80 10.33 -14.28
C ILE A 249 -19.52 11.77 -14.73
N ALA A 250 -20.35 12.32 -15.62
CA ALA A 250 -20.16 13.68 -16.15
C ALA A 250 -20.22 14.77 -15.07
N ALA A 251 -20.86 14.50 -13.93
CA ALA A 251 -20.89 15.42 -12.79
C ALA A 251 -19.58 15.47 -11.99
N ARG A 252 -18.67 14.50 -12.17
CA ARG A 252 -17.45 14.34 -11.33
C ARG A 252 -16.16 14.18 -12.13
N ALA A 253 -16.25 13.83 -13.41
CA ALA A 253 -15.09 13.53 -14.25
C ALA A 253 -15.33 13.97 -15.70
N ASP A 254 -14.24 14.22 -16.42
CA ASP A 254 -14.20 14.44 -17.86
C ASP A 254 -13.57 13.23 -18.58
N GLY A 255 -13.44 13.31 -19.91
CA GLY A 255 -12.68 12.31 -20.68
C GLY A 255 -13.35 10.96 -20.93
N LEU A 256 -14.61 10.74 -20.53
CA LEU A 256 -15.31 9.46 -20.71
C LEU A 256 -15.33 8.97 -22.17
N GLU A 257 -15.59 9.86 -23.13
CA GLU A 257 -15.60 9.50 -24.56
C GLU A 257 -14.20 9.18 -25.09
N TRP A 258 -13.16 9.82 -24.54
CA TRP A 258 -11.77 9.44 -24.85
C TRP A 258 -11.46 8.05 -24.30
N LEU A 259 -11.84 7.76 -23.05
CA LEU A 259 -11.67 6.45 -22.42
C LEU A 259 -12.40 5.36 -23.19
N LYS A 260 -13.64 5.62 -23.65
CA LYS A 260 -14.41 4.70 -24.50
C LYS A 260 -13.69 4.34 -25.79
N ARG A 261 -13.12 5.34 -26.49
CA ARG A 261 -12.33 5.10 -27.71
C ARG A 261 -11.05 4.32 -27.43
N LEU A 262 -10.40 4.59 -26.29
CA LEU A 262 -9.18 3.91 -25.88
C LEU A 262 -9.45 2.43 -25.52
N ALA A 263 -10.56 2.15 -24.82
CA ALA A 263 -10.93 0.80 -24.39
C ALA A 263 -11.54 -0.04 -25.53
N ALA A 264 -12.10 0.57 -26.58
CA ALA A 264 -12.76 -0.13 -27.69
C ALA A 264 -12.01 -1.35 -28.29
N PRO A 265 -10.69 -1.31 -28.56
CA PRO A 265 -9.97 -2.46 -29.13
C PRO A 265 -9.73 -3.60 -28.12
N PHE A 266 -9.95 -3.39 -26.82
CA PHE A 266 -9.69 -4.37 -25.77
C PHE A 266 -10.93 -5.23 -25.47
N THR A 267 -11.51 -5.84 -26.49
CA THR A 267 -12.64 -6.77 -26.27
C THR A 267 -12.20 -7.95 -25.39
N PRO A 268 -13.14 -8.61 -24.69
CA PRO A 268 -12.82 -9.82 -23.93
C PRO A 268 -12.09 -10.88 -24.76
N GLU A 269 -12.47 -11.06 -26.02
CA GLU A 269 -11.78 -11.95 -26.98
C GLU A 269 -10.35 -11.51 -27.28
N ALA A 270 -10.12 -10.21 -27.51
CA ALA A 270 -8.80 -9.68 -27.85
C ALA A 270 -7.81 -9.74 -26.68
N THR A 271 -8.33 -9.78 -25.45
CA THR A 271 -7.51 -9.76 -24.22
C THR A 271 -7.36 -11.13 -23.57
N GLU A 272 -8.08 -12.17 -24.03
CA GLU A 272 -8.04 -13.52 -23.47
C GLU A 272 -6.62 -14.10 -23.45
N GLN A 273 -5.86 -13.99 -24.54
CA GLN A 273 -4.48 -14.51 -24.59
C GLN A 273 -3.54 -13.79 -23.60
N HIS A 274 -3.79 -12.52 -23.31
CA HIS A 274 -2.97 -11.73 -22.39
C HIS A 274 -3.34 -11.92 -20.92
N THR A 275 -4.62 -12.17 -20.64
CA THR A 275 -5.14 -12.28 -19.28
C THR A 275 -5.26 -13.73 -18.82
N GLY A 276 -5.44 -14.66 -19.75
CA GLY A 276 -5.82 -16.05 -19.47
C GLY A 276 -7.26 -16.22 -18.96
N ILE A 277 -8.09 -15.17 -19.04
CA ILE A 277 -9.45 -15.16 -18.50
C ILE A 277 -10.44 -15.26 -19.67
N ALA A 278 -11.35 -16.24 -19.59
CA ALA A 278 -12.34 -16.48 -20.63
C ALA A 278 -13.24 -15.24 -20.85
N PRO A 279 -13.61 -14.90 -22.10
CA PRO A 279 -14.40 -13.73 -22.46
C PRO A 279 -15.69 -13.56 -21.64
N ASP A 280 -16.42 -14.64 -21.42
CA ASP A 280 -17.68 -14.60 -20.67
C ASP A 280 -17.48 -14.33 -19.18
N THR A 281 -16.33 -14.72 -18.61
CA THR A 281 -15.97 -14.39 -17.23
C THR A 281 -15.72 -12.89 -17.09
N VAL A 282 -15.01 -12.27 -18.06
CA VAL A 282 -14.80 -10.82 -18.08
C VAL A 282 -16.13 -10.07 -18.20
N ARG A 283 -17.03 -10.51 -19.09
CA ARG A 283 -18.37 -9.91 -19.23
C ARG A 283 -19.20 -10.03 -17.97
N GLY A 284 -19.20 -11.21 -17.35
CA GLY A 284 -19.88 -11.46 -16.08
C GLY A 284 -19.38 -10.50 -14.99
N LEU A 285 -18.06 -10.41 -14.82
CA LEU A 285 -17.45 -9.54 -13.83
C LEU A 285 -17.76 -8.04 -14.09
N ALA A 286 -17.68 -7.59 -15.34
CA ALA A 286 -18.02 -6.22 -15.70
C ALA A 286 -19.48 -5.86 -15.33
N ARG A 287 -20.42 -6.77 -15.62
CA ARG A 287 -21.83 -6.59 -15.27
C ARG A 287 -22.05 -6.63 -13.77
N ASP A 288 -21.38 -7.53 -13.05
CA ASP A 288 -21.47 -7.64 -11.59
C ASP A 288 -20.98 -6.37 -10.89
N LEU A 289 -19.87 -5.79 -11.36
CA LEU A 289 -19.29 -4.57 -10.81
C LEU A 289 -20.22 -3.35 -10.93
N VAL A 290 -20.99 -3.25 -12.02
CA VAL A 290 -21.97 -2.16 -12.22
C VAL A 290 -23.29 -2.45 -11.49
N ARG A 291 -23.76 -3.70 -11.51
CA ARG A 291 -25.06 -4.07 -10.92
C ARG A 291 -25.03 -4.14 -9.39
N THR A 292 -23.85 -4.36 -8.80
CA THR A 292 -23.68 -4.40 -7.35
C THR A 292 -23.45 -2.97 -6.84
N PRO A 293 -24.43 -2.33 -6.15
CA PRO A 293 -24.33 -0.90 -5.82
C PRO A 293 -23.18 -0.54 -4.86
N ARG A 294 -22.63 -1.54 -4.17
CA ARG A 294 -21.55 -1.40 -3.21
C ARG A 294 -20.39 -2.30 -3.62
N ALA A 295 -19.88 -2.13 -4.84
CA ALA A 295 -18.70 -2.85 -5.30
C ALA A 295 -17.42 -2.03 -5.09
N ALA A 296 -16.29 -2.70 -5.04
CA ALA A 296 -14.99 -2.04 -5.03
C ALA A 296 -13.94 -2.93 -5.68
N VAL A 297 -13.13 -2.35 -6.57
CA VAL A 297 -11.93 -2.96 -7.12
C VAL A 297 -10.71 -2.37 -6.41
N TYR A 298 -9.92 -3.24 -5.78
CA TYR A 298 -8.78 -2.89 -4.96
C TYR A 298 -7.54 -3.61 -5.46
N GLY A 299 -6.45 -2.87 -5.72
CA GLY A 299 -5.15 -3.44 -6.04
C GLY A 299 -4.03 -2.79 -5.25
N ARG A 300 -2.94 -3.53 -5.01
CA ARG A 300 -1.73 -3.05 -4.31
C ARG A 300 -0.45 -3.48 -5.00
N VAL A 301 0.58 -3.87 -4.24
CA VAL A 301 1.96 -4.05 -4.72
C VAL A 301 2.03 -4.92 -5.97
N GLY A 302 1.24 -6.00 -6.09
CA GLY A 302 1.22 -6.83 -7.29
C GLY A 302 0.82 -6.07 -8.56
N THR A 303 -0.13 -5.13 -8.45
CA THR A 303 -0.52 -4.23 -9.55
C THR A 303 0.43 -3.06 -9.77
N SER A 304 1.43 -2.87 -8.89
CA SER A 304 2.40 -1.78 -8.96
C SER A 304 3.74 -2.18 -9.56
N VAL A 305 4.17 -3.42 -9.35
CA VAL A 305 5.52 -3.89 -9.74
C VAL A 305 5.58 -4.53 -11.13
N GLY A 306 4.47 -4.55 -11.85
CA GLY A 306 4.40 -4.94 -13.27
C GLY A 306 4.97 -3.88 -14.22
N ARG A 307 5.12 -4.21 -15.50
CA ARG A 307 5.69 -3.29 -16.52
C ARG A 307 4.86 -2.02 -16.69
N ASN A 308 3.56 -2.12 -16.42
CA ASN A 308 2.57 -1.06 -16.62
C ASN A 308 1.96 -0.58 -15.31
N GLY A 309 2.70 -0.56 -14.20
CA GLY A 309 2.16 -0.27 -12.86
C GLY A 309 1.35 1.03 -12.75
N THR A 310 1.83 2.13 -13.35
CA THR A 310 1.11 3.42 -13.32
C THR A 310 -0.21 3.34 -14.09
N LEU A 311 -0.21 2.74 -15.28
CA LEU A 311 -1.41 2.54 -16.09
C LEU A 311 -2.41 1.63 -15.37
N THR A 312 -1.95 0.49 -14.84
CA THR A 312 -2.79 -0.45 -14.10
C THR A 312 -3.47 0.24 -12.91
N THR A 313 -2.73 1.06 -12.17
CA THR A 313 -3.27 1.78 -11.03
C THR A 313 -4.25 2.88 -11.42
N TYR A 314 -4.02 3.57 -12.54
CA TYR A 314 -4.98 4.50 -13.11
C TYR A 314 -6.28 3.77 -13.50
N LEU A 315 -6.15 2.61 -14.16
CA LEU A 315 -7.28 1.83 -14.63
C LEU A 315 -8.11 1.21 -13.50
N LEU A 316 -7.50 0.85 -12.36
CA LEU A 316 -8.23 0.40 -11.17
C LEU A 316 -9.28 1.45 -10.75
N ASP A 317 -8.86 2.71 -10.65
CA ASP A 317 -9.76 3.80 -10.27
C ASP A 317 -10.74 4.12 -11.42
N ALA A 318 -10.30 4.07 -12.68
CA ALA A 318 -11.20 4.27 -13.83
C ALA A 318 -12.33 3.21 -13.87
N VAL A 319 -12.03 1.95 -13.57
CA VAL A 319 -13.04 0.88 -13.45
C VAL A 319 -14.01 1.18 -12.33
N ASN A 320 -13.54 1.58 -11.14
CA ASN A 320 -14.43 1.97 -10.06
C ASN A 320 -15.31 3.17 -10.45
N LEU A 321 -14.76 4.17 -11.14
CA LEU A 321 -15.51 5.36 -11.60
C LEU A 321 -16.62 4.98 -12.56
N VAL A 322 -16.29 4.20 -13.61
CA VAL A 322 -17.23 3.79 -14.65
C VAL A 322 -18.31 2.87 -14.08
N ALA A 323 -17.96 2.06 -13.08
CA ALA A 323 -18.91 1.21 -12.35
C ALA A 323 -19.77 1.97 -11.32
N GLY A 324 -19.52 3.27 -11.08
CA GLY A 324 -20.28 4.08 -10.13
C GLY A 324 -19.87 3.90 -8.66
N ASN A 325 -18.65 3.39 -8.41
CA ASN A 325 -18.11 3.01 -7.11
C ASN A 325 -17.03 3.97 -6.56
N LEU A 326 -17.02 5.24 -7.01
CA LEU A 326 -16.13 6.32 -6.54
C LEU A 326 -16.90 7.56 -6.06
#